data_AF-A0A1Q7W1T0-F1
#
_entry.id   AF-A0A1Q7W1T0-F1
#
_cell.length_a   1.000
_cell.length_b   1.000
_cell.length_c   1.000
_cell.angle_alpha   90.00
_cell.angle_beta   90.00
_cell.angle_gamma   90.00
#
_symmetry.space_group_name_H-M   'P 1'
#
loop_
_entity.id
_entity.type
_entity.pdbx_description
1 polymer ?
#
loop_
_entity_poly.entity_id
_entity_poly.type
_entity_poly.pdbx_seq_one_letter_code
_entity_poly.pdbx_strand_id
1 'polypeptide(L)' 'MNLEFSGEMWFWKGPAPWYFITVPEEECGHLEAASAIVTYGWGMIPVRAQIGGTVAVRLTVDV' A
#
# COMPACT_ATOMS: atom_id res chain seq x y z
N MET A 1 0.62 6.04 11.91
CA MET A 1 -0.67 5.40 11.63
C MET A 1 -0.39 3.93 11.39
N ASN A 2 -1.09 3.02 12.08
CA ASN A 2 -1.01 1.60 11.81
C ASN A 2 -2.34 1.18 11.20
N LEU A 3 -2.27 0.50 10.06
CA LEU A 3 -3.40 0.10 9.25
C LEU A 3 -3.29 -1.41 9.06
N GLU A 4 -4.34 -2.13 9.41
CA GLU A 4 -4.40 -3.59 9.32
C GLU A 4 -5.63 -3.96 8.51
N PHE A 5 -5.40 -4.63 7.39
CA PHE A 5 -6.47 -5.10 6.52
C PHE A 5 -6.08 -6.45 5.93
N SER A 6 -7.09 -7.21 5.54
CA SER A 6 -6.93 -8.45 4.80
C SER A 6 -7.57 -8.29 3.43
N GLY A 7 -6.83 -8.65 2.39
CA GLY A 7 -7.30 -8.59 1.01
C GLY A 7 -6.72 -9.72 0.19
N GLU A 8 -7.33 -9.98 -0.97
CA GLU A 8 -6.80 -10.95 -1.91
C GLU A 8 -5.55 -10.37 -2.60
N MET A 9 -4.45 -11.14 -2.57
CA MET A 9 -3.25 -10.79 -3.31
C MET A 9 -3.40 -11.22 -4.77
N TRP A 10 -3.18 -10.31 -5.69
CA TRP A 10 -3.23 -10.56 -7.12
C TRP A 10 -1.91 -10.23 -7.79
N PHE A 11 -1.64 -10.92 -8.89
CA PHE A 11 -0.37 -10.82 -9.62
C PHE A 11 -0.56 -10.06 -10.92
N TRP A 12 0.23 -9.00 -11.11
CA TRP A 12 0.23 -8.24 -12.35
C TRP A 12 1.39 -8.69 -13.26
N LYS A 13 1.06 -9.05 -14.50
CA LYS A 13 2.00 -9.51 -15.53
C LYS A 13 2.53 -8.37 -16.41
N GLY A 14 2.80 -7.22 -15.82
CA GLY A 14 3.35 -6.06 -16.54
C GLY A 14 4.84 -6.19 -16.88
N PRO A 15 5.44 -5.15 -17.50
CA PRO A 15 6.87 -5.10 -17.79
C PRO A 15 7.75 -5.29 -16.54
N ALA A 16 7.21 -4.90 -15.38
CA ALA A 16 7.75 -5.23 -14.06
C ALA A 16 6.71 -6.12 -13.34
N PRO A 17 6.93 -7.44 -13.22
CA PRO A 17 6.00 -8.32 -12.53
C PRO A 17 6.02 -8.04 -11.04
N TRP A 18 4.84 -7.75 -10.48
CA TRP A 18 4.66 -7.41 -9.05
C TRP A 18 3.39 -8.04 -8.49
N TYR A 19 3.40 -8.27 -7.18
CA TYR A 19 2.23 -8.68 -6.39
C TYR A 19 1.58 -7.45 -5.78
N PHE A 20 0.27 -7.37 -5.90
CA PHE A 20 -0.54 -6.29 -5.36
C PHE A 20 -1.59 -6.85 -4.43
N ILE A 21 -2.01 -6.04 -3.48
CA ILE A 21 -3.17 -6.29 -2.62
C ILE A 21 -4.03 -5.05 -2.68
N THR A 22 -5.33 -5.24 -2.88
CA THR A 22 -6.26 -4.11 -2.91
C THR A 22 -6.56 -3.70 -1.47
N VAL A 23 -6.34 -2.42 -1.16
CA VAL A 23 -6.74 -1.84 0.11
C VAL A 23 -8.25 -1.59 0.09
N PRO A 24 -9.01 -1.91 1.16
CA PRO A 24 -10.44 -1.64 1.18
C PRO A 24 -10.72 -0.13 1.30
N GLU A 25 -11.93 0.27 0.89
CA GLU A 25 -12.30 1.67 0.69
C GLU A 25 -12.29 2.49 1.99
N GLU A 26 -12.59 1.86 3.13
CA GLU A 26 -12.57 2.49 4.46
C GLU A 26 -11.15 2.96 4.84
N GLU A 27 -10.16 2.19 4.41
CA GLU A 27 -8.75 2.44 4.63
C GLU A 27 -8.16 3.38 3.57
N CYS A 28 -8.73 3.42 2.36
CA CYS A 28 -8.31 4.34 1.30
C CYS A 28 -8.38 5.82 1.74
N GLY A 29 -9.47 6.24 2.42
CA GLY A 29 -9.60 7.63 2.86
C GLY A 29 -8.48 8.06 3.84
N HIS A 30 -8.02 7.13 4.66
CA HIS A 30 -6.88 7.36 5.55
C HIS A 30 -5.55 7.47 4.79
N LEU A 31 -5.39 6.68 3.73
CA LEU A 31 -4.21 6.71 2.86
C LEU A 31 -4.18 7.97 1.99
N GLU A 32 -5.32 8.42 1.45
CA GLU A 32 -5.43 9.69 0.72
C GLU A 32 -5.08 10.89 1.62
N ALA A 33 -5.58 10.91 2.86
CA ALA A 33 -5.24 11.96 3.81
C ALA A 33 -3.73 11.98 4.13
N ALA A 34 -3.09 10.81 4.20
CA ALA A 34 -1.65 10.71 4.36
C ALA A 34 -0.92 11.13 3.07
N SER A 35 -1.39 10.74 1.89
CA SER A 35 -0.73 10.99 0.60
C SER A 35 -0.50 12.48 0.35
N ALA A 36 -1.46 13.31 0.74
CA ALA A 36 -1.40 14.76 0.65
C ALA A 36 -0.25 15.39 1.45
N ILE A 37 0.27 14.68 2.46
CA ILE A 37 1.28 15.16 3.39
C ILE A 37 2.67 14.59 3.06
N VAL A 38 2.74 13.33 2.61
CA VAL A 38 4.02 12.62 2.40
C VAL A 38 4.43 12.45 0.95
N THR A 39 3.52 12.65 -0.01
CA THR A 39 3.84 12.54 -1.44
C THR A 39 3.87 13.93 -2.05
N TYR A 40 4.90 14.22 -2.87
CA TYR A 40 4.97 15.44 -3.68
C TYR A 40 3.97 15.37 -4.87
N GLY A 41 2.74 14.92 -4.63
CA GLY A 41 1.68 14.79 -5.65
C GLY A 41 1.78 13.58 -6.58
N TRP A 42 2.58 12.57 -6.22
CA TRP A 42 2.80 11.35 -7.05
C TRP A 42 1.97 10.14 -6.60
N GLY A 43 1.19 10.27 -5.51
CA GLY A 43 0.33 9.19 -5.02
C GLY A 43 1.07 8.00 -4.40
N MET A 44 2.40 8.03 -4.27
CA MET A 44 3.17 6.93 -3.66
C MET A 44 3.60 7.18 -2.22
N ILE A 45 3.03 6.42 -1.29
CA ILE A 45 3.35 6.52 0.15
C ILE A 45 4.35 5.43 0.56
N PRO A 46 5.54 5.77 1.08
CA PRO A 46 6.46 4.78 1.62
C PRO A 46 5.93 4.26 2.95
N VAL A 47 5.69 2.95 3.02
CA VAL A 47 5.20 2.29 4.24
C VAL A 47 6.18 1.22 4.73
N ARG A 48 6.12 0.96 6.03
CA ARG A 48 6.65 -0.29 6.60
C ARG A 48 5.48 -1.22 6.80
N ALA A 49 5.44 -2.31 6.03
CA ALA A 49 4.41 -3.32 6.15
C ALA A 49 4.95 -4.57 6.86
N GLN A 50 4.04 -5.25 7.54
CA GLN A 50 4.22 -6.61 8.04
C GLN A 50 3.27 -7.52 7.27
N ILE A 51 3.79 -8.60 6.70
CA ILE A 51 2.98 -9.61 6.01
C ILE A 51 3.17 -10.92 6.79
N GLY A 52 2.12 -11.34 7.49
CA GLY A 52 2.18 -12.48 8.41
C GLY A 52 3.25 -12.28 9.49
N GLY A 53 4.22 -13.19 9.58
CA GLY A 53 5.34 -13.11 10.53
C GLY A 53 6.51 -12.22 10.10
N THR A 54 6.51 -11.70 8.87
CA THR A 54 7.65 -10.98 8.31
C THR A 54 7.45 -9.47 8.44
N VAL A 55 8.22 -8.85 9.33
CA VAL A 55 8.32 -7.39 9.48
C VAL A 55 9.49 -6.87 8.64
N ALA A 56 9.27 -5.77 7.92
CA ALA A 56 10.26 -4.99 7.16
C ALA A 56 10.29 -5.19 5.64
N VAL A 57 9.12 -5.18 5.01
CA VAL A 57 9.02 -4.88 3.57
C VAL A 57 8.76 -3.38 3.41
N ARG A 58 9.60 -2.69 2.63
CA ARG A 58 9.28 -1.36 2.10
C ARG A 58 8.31 -1.57 0.95
N LEU A 59 7.09 -1.10 1.13
CA LEU A 59 6.08 -1.08 0.08
C LEU A 59 5.73 0.37 -0.25
N THR A 60 5.21 0.56 -1.45
CA THR A 60 4.59 1.81 -1.90
C THR A 60 3.11 1.55 -2.09
N VAL A 61 2.28 2.35 -1.43
CA VAL A 61 0.84 2.40 -1.71
C VAL A 61 0.65 3.36 -2.86
N ASP A 62 -0.06 2.94 -3.90
CA ASP A 62 -0.54 3.78 -5.00
C ASP A 62 -1.94 4.26 -4.61
N VAL A 63 -2.12 5.57 -4.42
CA VAL A 63 -3.44 6.20 -4.16
C VAL A 63 -4.03 6.82 -5.42
#